data_AF-A0A2K0TFP2-F1
#
_entry.id   AF-A0A2K0TFP2-F1
#
_cell.length_a   1.000
_cell.length_b   1.000
_cell.length_c   1.000
_cell.angle_alpha   90.00
_cell.angle_beta   90.00
_cell.angle_gamma   90.00
#
_symmetry.space_group_name_H-M   'P 1'
#
loop_
_entity.id
_entity.type
_entity.pdbx_description
1 polymer ?
#
loop_
_entity_poly.entity_id
_entity_poly.type
_entity_poly.pdbx_seq_one_letter_code
_entity_poly.pdbx_strand_id
1 'polypeptide(L)'
;MSSIHDLAAAAVAGTASSSHGEDGSGATKRRGAFIVLEGLDRSGKTTQVKLLEQRFVEEGRPAKVMRFPDRTTAIGQMIDGYLKSHVDLDDHAIHLLFSANRWESA
;
A
#
# COMPACT_ATOMS: atom_id res chain seq x y z
N MET A 1 9.80 12.99 -26.15
CA MET A 1 9.94 11.72 -25.40
C MET A 1 10.16 12.04 -23.92
N SER A 2 9.13 12.54 -23.23
CA SER A 2 9.25 12.89 -21.82
C SER A 2 9.11 11.65 -20.95
N SER A 3 10.21 11.35 -20.27
CA SER A 3 10.32 10.55 -19.05
C SER A 3 9.12 10.75 -18.12
N ILE A 4 8.48 9.65 -17.73
CA ILE A 4 7.66 9.58 -16.52
C ILE A 4 8.12 8.32 -15.80
N HIS A 5 9.10 8.51 -14.90
CA HIS A 5 9.20 7.68 -13.72
C HIS A 5 7.86 7.80 -12.99
N ASP A 6 7.07 6.71 -12.96
CA ASP A 6 5.90 6.59 -12.11
C ASP A 6 6.36 6.63 -10.64
N LEU A 7 6.41 7.84 -10.10
CA LEU A 7 6.75 8.13 -8.72
C LEU A 7 5.44 8.15 -7.91
N ALA A 8 5.14 7.04 -7.23
CA ALA A 8 4.10 7.00 -6.20
C ALA A 8 4.78 6.84 -4.84
N ALA A 9 4.70 7.89 -4.03
CA ALA A 9 5.35 8.05 -2.72
C ALA A 9 4.55 7.35 -1.61
N ALA A 10 5.25 6.90 -0.55
CA ALA A 10 4.64 6.45 0.70
C ALA A 10 5.10 7.36 1.86
N ALA A 11 4.16 7.93 2.62
CA ALA A 11 4.45 8.80 3.75
C ALA A 11 4.67 7.97 5.05
N VAL A 12 5.78 8.24 5.75
CA VAL A 12 6.07 7.75 7.10
C VAL A 12 5.96 8.93 8.08
N ALA A 13 5.30 8.72 9.21
CA ALA A 13 5.06 9.72 10.23
C ALA A 13 6.25 9.86 11.21
N GLY A 14 6.94 10.99 11.10
CA GLY A 14 7.71 11.64 12.18
C GLY A 14 7.68 13.14 11.85
N THR A 15 7.47 14.06 12.78
CA THR A 15 8.25 14.28 13.99
C THR A 15 7.46 15.00 15.08
N ALA A 16 7.97 14.88 16.31
CA ALA A 16 7.55 15.65 17.49
C ALA A 16 8.04 17.12 17.44
N SER A 17 7.16 18.04 17.82
CA SER A 17 7.39 19.25 18.66
C SER A 17 6.13 20.12 18.58
N SER A 18 5.48 20.56 19.67
CA SER A 18 5.99 21.66 20.50
C SER A 18 5.47 21.69 21.95
N SER A 19 6.42 22.02 22.84
CA SER A 19 6.39 22.82 24.08
C SER A 19 5.18 22.86 25.04
N HIS A 20 5.49 22.39 26.26
CA HIS A 20 5.15 22.87 27.61
C HIS A 20 3.69 22.90 28.10
N GLY A 21 3.41 21.98 29.02
CA GLY A 21 2.26 21.94 29.93
C GLY A 21 2.01 20.50 30.39
N GLU A 22 2.58 20.10 31.53
CA GLU A 22 2.28 18.82 32.18
C GLU A 22 0.89 18.91 32.86
N ASP A 23 -0.03 18.01 32.49
CA ASP A 23 -0.71 17.13 33.45
C ASP A 23 -1.62 16.10 32.75
N GLY A 24 -1.29 14.82 32.96
CA GLY A 24 -2.26 13.77 33.27
C GLY A 24 -3.44 13.50 32.33
N SER A 25 -3.21 13.24 31.04
CA SER A 25 -4.14 12.40 30.27
C SER A 25 -3.34 11.58 29.28
N GLY A 26 -3.16 10.29 29.59
CA GLY A 26 -2.57 9.34 28.67
C GLY A 26 -3.46 9.23 27.44
N ALA A 27 -3.26 10.14 26.48
CA ALA A 27 -3.97 10.14 25.21
C ALA A 27 -3.66 8.81 24.52
N THR A 28 -4.56 7.84 24.67
CA THR A 28 -4.43 6.53 24.03
C THR A 28 -4.34 6.79 22.53
N LYS A 29 -3.16 6.57 21.96
CA LYS A 29 -2.91 6.75 20.53
C LYS A 29 -3.90 5.84 19.79
N ARG A 30 -4.96 6.42 19.23
CA ARG A 30 -5.98 5.63 18.51
C ARG A 30 -5.32 4.98 17.31
N ARG A 31 -5.52 3.66 17.18
CA ARG A 31 -5.03 2.89 16.02
C ARG A 31 -5.64 3.44 14.73
N GLY A 32 -4.86 3.46 13.66
CA GLY A 32 -5.37 3.78 12.33
C GLY A 32 -6.35 2.72 11.82
N ALA A 33 -7.15 3.09 10.81
CA ALA A 33 -8.00 2.15 10.08
C ALA A 33 -7.20 1.46 8.97
N PHE A 34 -7.49 0.18 8.72
CA PHE A 34 -6.99 -0.54 7.54
C PHE A 34 -8.16 -0.77 6.59
N ILE A 35 -8.09 -0.17 5.40
CA ILE A 35 -9.16 -0.14 4.41
C ILE A 35 -8.67 -0.87 3.15
N VAL A 36 -9.46 -1.83 2.67
CA VAL A 36 -9.14 -2.62 1.47
C VAL A 36 -10.18 -2.34 0.39
N LEU A 37 -9.72 -2.08 -0.84
CA LEU A 37 -10.57 -1.87 -2.02
C LEU A 37 -10.40 -3.07 -2.96
N GLU A 38 -11.46 -3.87 -3.10
CA GLU A 38 -11.51 -5.05 -3.98
C GLU A 38 -12.42 -4.84 -5.19
N GLY A 39 -12.26 -5.68 -6.21
CA GLY A 39 -13.13 -5.67 -7.39
C GLY A 39 -12.47 -6.24 -8.65
N LEU A 40 -13.28 -6.46 -9.69
CA LEU A 40 -12.85 -7.02 -10.98
C LEU A 40 -11.82 -6.15 -11.70
N ASP A 41 -11.18 -6.70 -12.73
CA ASP A 41 -10.24 -5.92 -13.55
C ASP A 41 -10.92 -4.66 -14.13
N ARG A 42 -10.18 -3.55 -14.16
CA ARG A 42 -10.64 -2.23 -14.64
C ARG A 42 -11.85 -1.64 -13.89
N SER A 43 -12.21 -2.13 -12.70
CA SER A 43 -13.27 -1.53 -11.87
C SER A 43 -12.95 -0.16 -11.26
N GLY A 44 -11.77 0.42 -11.53
CA GLY A 44 -11.38 1.75 -11.04
C GLY A 44 -10.69 1.78 -9.66
N LYS A 45 -10.29 0.64 -9.10
CA LYS A 45 -9.63 0.54 -7.78
C LYS A 45 -8.48 1.53 -7.60
N THR A 46 -7.53 1.57 -8.53
CA THR A 46 -6.36 2.47 -8.45
C THR A 46 -6.76 3.94 -8.40
N THR A 47 -7.77 4.33 -9.18
CA THR A 47 -8.30 5.70 -9.17
C THR A 47 -8.91 6.02 -7.81
N GLN A 48 -9.73 5.12 -7.28
CA GLN A 48 -10.40 5.33 -5.99
C GLN A 48 -9.40 5.37 -4.81
N VAL A 49 -8.36 4.53 -4.81
CA VAL A 49 -7.30 4.60 -3.79
C VAL A 49 -6.58 5.96 -3.81
N LYS A 50 -6.22 6.47 -4.99
CA LYS A 50 -5.56 7.78 -5.14
C LYS A 50 -6.44 8.93 -4.65
N LEU A 51 -7.72 8.93 -5.03
CA LEU A 51 -8.68 9.95 -4.59
C LEU A 51 -8.90 9.91 -3.07
N LEU A 52 -8.98 8.71 -2.49
CA LEU A 52 -9.15 8.52 -1.05
C LEU A 52 -7.90 8.98 -0.27
N GLU A 53 -6.71 8.62 -0.74
CA GLU A 53 -5.44 9.09 -0.15
C GLU A 53 -5.34 10.61 -0.18
N GLN A 54 -5.57 11.22 -1.35
CA GLN A 54 -5.57 12.68 -1.48
C GLN A 54 -6.54 13.33 -0.49
N ARG A 55 -7.76 12.79 -0.37
CA ARG A 55 -8.75 13.33 0.56
C ARG A 55 -8.30 13.24 2.02
N PHE A 56 -7.66 12.14 2.43
CA PHE A 56 -7.11 12.03 3.78
C PHE A 56 -5.98 13.04 4.02
N VAL A 57 -5.07 13.21 3.07
CA VAL A 57 -3.99 14.20 3.16
C VAL A 57 -4.56 15.63 3.30
N GLU A 58 -5.56 15.99 2.49
CA GLU A 58 -6.26 17.28 2.58
C GLU A 58 -6.95 17.50 3.93
N GLU A 59 -7.45 16.44 4.57
CA GLU A 59 -8.03 16.47 5.92
C GLU A 59 -6.98 16.46 7.05
N GLY A 60 -5.68 16.49 6.72
CA GLY A 60 -4.60 16.39 7.70
C GLY A 60 -4.49 15.01 8.36
N ARG A 61 -5.04 13.98 7.72
CA ARG A 61 -5.04 12.60 8.20
C ARG A 61 -3.95 11.81 7.49
N PRO A 62 -2.94 11.28 8.20
CA PRO A 62 -1.90 10.49 7.57
C PRO A 62 -2.48 9.21 6.98
N ALA A 63 -2.12 8.92 5.73
CA ALA A 63 -2.49 7.71 5.02
C ALA A 63 -1.25 7.11 4.34
N LYS A 64 -1.20 5.77 4.29
CA LYS A 64 -0.18 5.02 3.55
C LYS A 64 -0.89 4.09 2.58
N VAL A 65 -0.58 4.20 1.30
CA VAL A 65 -1.09 3.29 0.27
C VAL A 65 -0.22 2.04 0.21
N MET A 66 -0.88 0.89 0.07
CA MET A 66 -0.28 -0.41 -0.21
C MET A 66 -1.01 -1.04 -1.39
N ARG A 67 -0.29 -1.74 -2.26
CA ARG A 67 -0.86 -2.42 -3.44
C ARG A 67 -0.33 -3.84 -3.50
N PHE A 68 -1.23 -4.79 -3.75
CA PHE A 68 -0.88 -6.18 -3.98
C PHE A 68 -1.29 -6.65 -5.37
N PRO A 69 -0.47 -7.49 -6.04
CA PRO A 69 0.89 -7.86 -5.63
C PRO A 69 1.87 -6.66 -5.75
N ASP A 70 2.84 -6.56 -4.84
CA ASP A 70 3.99 -5.68 -5.01
C ASP A 70 4.97 -6.35 -5.97
N ARG A 71 5.04 -5.86 -7.20
CA ARG A 71 5.84 -6.42 -8.30
C ARG A 71 7.31 -6.00 -8.25
N THR A 72 7.71 -5.23 -7.25
CA THR A 72 9.11 -4.77 -7.10
C THR A 72 9.97 -5.78 -6.33
N THR A 73 9.36 -6.66 -5.52
CA THR A 73 10.06 -7.70 -4.76
C THR A 73 10.40 -8.91 -5.64
N ALA A 74 11.29 -9.79 -5.17
CA ALA A 74 11.63 -11.01 -5.89
C ALA A 74 10.39 -11.91 -6.10
N ILE A 75 9.56 -12.08 -5.08
CA ILE A 75 8.29 -12.82 -5.17
C ILE A 75 7.33 -12.10 -6.13
N GLY A 76 7.28 -10.77 -6.04
CA GLY A 76 6.50 -9.92 -6.93
C GLY A 76 6.84 -10.08 -8.41
N GLN A 77 8.11 -10.18 -8.74
CA GLN A 77 8.60 -10.40 -10.10
C GLN A 77 8.20 -11.78 -10.63
N MET A 78 8.23 -12.83 -9.79
CA MET A 78 7.75 -14.16 -10.15
C MET A 78 6.24 -14.14 -10.47
N ILE A 79 5.46 -13.45 -9.64
CA ILE A 79 4.01 -13.27 -9.86
C ILE A 79 3.74 -12.48 -11.16
N ASP A 80 4.50 -11.41 -11.42
CA ASP A 80 4.36 -10.61 -12.64
C ASP A 80 4.65 -11.45 -13.90
N GLY A 81 5.66 -12.32 -13.84
CA GLY A 81 5.99 -13.27 -14.92
C GLY A 81 4.84 -14.23 -15.22
N TYR A 82 4.22 -14.82 -14.20
CA TYR A 82 3.05 -15.68 -14.35
C TYR A 82 1.84 -14.93 -14.94
N LEU A 83 1.51 -13.75 -14.41
CA LEU A 83 0.37 -12.96 -14.89
C LEU A 83 0.53 -12.48 -16.34
N LYS A 84 1.76 -12.35 -16.82
CA LYS A 84 2.08 -12.01 -18.22
C LYS A 84 2.25 -13.26 -19.12
N SER A 85 2.01 -14.45 -18.58
CA SER A 85 2.24 -15.73 -19.28
C SER A 85 3.69 -15.91 -19.78
N HIS A 86 4.66 -15.25 -19.14
CA HIS A 86 6.08 -15.41 -19.47
C HIS A 86 6.71 -16.62 -18.77
N VAL A 87 6.13 -17.04 -17.64
CA VAL A 87 6.58 -18.18 -16.84
C VAL A 87 5.36 -19.05 -16.56
N ASP A 88 5.49 -20.35 -16.81
CA ASP A 88 4.49 -21.34 -16.41
C ASP A 88 4.79 -21.80 -14.98
N LEU A 89 3.78 -21.76 -14.12
CA LEU A 89 3.86 -22.10 -12.70
C LEU A 89 2.57 -22.80 -12.31
N ASP A 90 2.69 -23.82 -11.47
CA ASP A 90 1.53 -24.52 -10.92
C ASP A 90 0.58 -23.56 -10.17
N ASP A 91 -0.72 -23.74 -10.35
CA ASP A 91 -1.76 -22.86 -9.81
C ASP A 91 -1.77 -22.83 -8.27
N HIS A 92 -1.39 -23.94 -7.62
CA HIS A 92 -1.24 -23.96 -6.16
C HIS A 92 0.03 -23.20 -5.73
N ALA A 93 1.13 -23.37 -6.46
CA ALA A 93 2.37 -22.65 -6.17
C ALA A 93 2.20 -21.13 -6.31
N ILE A 94 1.62 -20.64 -7.40
CA ILE A 94 1.39 -19.21 -7.60
C ILE A 94 0.45 -18.62 -6.53
N HIS A 95 -0.58 -19.37 -6.11
CA HIS A 95 -1.46 -18.95 -5.02
C HIS A 95 -0.70 -18.72 -3.70
N LEU A 96 0.25 -19.61 -3.38
CA LEU A 96 1.10 -19.46 -2.21
C LEU A 96 2.05 -18.25 -2.35
N LEU A 97 2.58 -17.98 -3.55
CA LEU A 97 3.40 -16.80 -3.79
C LEU A 97 2.62 -15.49 -3.59
N PHE A 98 1.35 -15.42 -4.03
CA PHE A 98 0.48 -14.28 -3.72
C PHE A 98 0.29 -14.08 -2.21
N SER A 99 0.24 -15.16 -1.43
CA SER A 99 0.15 -15.09 0.02
C SER A 99 1.48 -14.64 0.64
N ALA A 100 2.61 -15.17 0.17
CA ALA A 100 3.94 -14.79 0.62
C ALA A 100 4.26 -13.31 0.33
N ASN A 101 3.87 -12.79 -0.84
CA ASN A 101 4.05 -11.38 -1.21
C ASN A 101 3.30 -10.41 -0.28
N ARG A 102 2.16 -10.83 0.27
CA ARG A 102 1.45 -10.07 1.31
C ARG A 102 2.19 -10.12 2.66
N TRP A 103 2.68 -11.30 3.03
CA TRP A 103 3.42 -11.50 4.28
C TRP A 103 4.75 -10.74 4.33
N GLU A 104 5.50 -10.64 3.23
CA GLU A 104 6.77 -9.89 3.20
C GLU A 104 6.61 -8.37 3.31
N SER A 105 5.38 -7.87 3.13
CA SER A 105 5.04 -6.44 3.25
C SER A 105 4.54 -6.03 4.65
N ALA A 106 4.51 -6.98 5.60
CA ALA A 106 4.01 -6.81 6.97
C ALA A 106 5.02 -6.11 7.89
#